data_AF-A0AAX2I9V2-F1
#
_entry.id   AF-A0AAX2I9V2-F1
#
_cell.length_a   1.000
_cell.length_b   1.000
_cell.length_c   1.000
_cell.angle_alpha   90.00
_cell.angle_beta   90.00
_cell.angle_gamma   90.00
#
_symmetry.space_group_name_H-M   'P 1'
#
loop_
_entity.id
_entity.type
_entity.pdbx_description
1 polymer ?
#
loop_
_entity_poly.entity_id
_entity_poly.type
_entity_poly.pdbx_seq_one_letter_code
_entity_poly.pdbx_strand_id
1 'polypeptide(L)'
;MNYLKEIQTLKTELDIPLQKAKTLLEQTAGDIPAAIALYHQENITTIMAETECEYWEAESVYKRFNYNVEKAVKHIFSTSLTISVEDKRDTSERGMGYLVSALDTDLNNVSKRSIFIPIEDFDQYLLEDFKSVFPLYQPQWNKIEPHFNCTTSNVFDPTLCQKIITQLRQRTFTDDKVKIFIQKIIADVEEKLPTCGYIEVYGNI
;
A
#
# COMPACT_ATOMS: atom_id res chain seq x y z
N MET A 1 -7.43 42.05 3.48
CA MET A 1 -6.00 42.45 3.46
C MET A 1 -5.51 42.48 2.04
N ASN A 2 -4.57 43.38 1.68
CA ASN A 2 -4.07 43.51 0.31
C ASN A 2 -2.67 42.88 0.19
N TYR A 3 -2.61 41.60 -0.20
CA TYR A 3 -1.37 40.81 -0.30
C TYR A 3 -0.79 40.75 -1.73
N LEU A 4 -0.88 41.83 -2.50
CA LEU A 4 -0.55 41.78 -3.94
C LEU A 4 0.88 41.32 -4.24
N LYS A 5 1.85 41.69 -3.40
CA LYS A 5 3.25 41.30 -3.60
C LYS A 5 3.46 39.83 -3.23
N GLU A 6 2.91 39.41 -2.10
CA GLU A 6 2.99 38.06 -1.57
C GLU A 6 2.29 37.06 -2.50
N ILE A 7 1.15 37.46 -3.09
CA ILE A 7 0.45 36.68 -4.12
C ILE A 7 1.36 36.42 -5.32
N GLN A 8 2.07 37.45 -5.80
CA GLN A 8 2.95 37.30 -6.95
C GLN A 8 4.15 36.40 -6.63
N THR A 9 4.70 36.50 -5.42
CA THR A 9 5.75 35.60 -4.92
C THR A 9 5.27 34.15 -4.90
N LEU A 10 4.14 33.85 -4.23
CA LEU A 10 3.63 32.47 -4.13
C LEU A 10 3.30 31.85 -5.49
N LYS A 11 2.69 32.62 -6.40
CA LYS A 11 2.39 32.15 -7.75
C LYS A 11 3.65 31.77 -8.52
N THR A 12 4.74 32.51 -8.30
CA THR A 12 6.01 32.26 -9.00
C THR A 12 6.75 31.07 -8.41
N GLU A 13 6.75 30.94 -7.08
CA GLU A 13 7.48 29.87 -6.39
C GLU A 13 6.77 28.50 -6.49
N LEU A 14 5.43 28.49 -6.46
CA LEU A 14 4.64 27.24 -6.42
C LEU A 14 3.94 26.92 -7.74
N ASP A 15 3.99 27.82 -8.73
CA ASP A 15 3.25 27.72 -9.99
C ASP A 15 1.73 27.47 -9.79
N ILE A 16 1.11 28.24 -8.89
CA ILE A 16 -0.30 28.06 -8.48
C ILE A 16 -1.25 29.12 -9.05
N PRO A 17 -2.55 28.80 -9.20
CA PRO A 17 -3.57 29.77 -9.57
C PRO A 17 -3.73 30.90 -8.54
N LEU A 18 -4.17 32.08 -9.01
CA LEU A 18 -4.38 33.27 -8.18
C LEU A 18 -5.25 33.01 -6.95
N GLN A 19 -6.34 32.26 -7.11
CA GLN A 19 -7.27 32.01 -6.00
C GLN A 19 -6.62 31.13 -4.93
N LYS A 20 -5.84 30.13 -5.32
CA LYS A 20 -5.12 29.27 -4.36
C LYS A 20 -4.10 30.09 -3.55
N ALA A 21 -3.34 30.97 -4.21
CA ALA A 21 -2.39 31.87 -3.54
C ALA A 21 -3.09 32.80 -2.53
N LYS A 22 -4.26 33.35 -2.87
CA LYS A 22 -5.05 34.19 -1.96
C LYS A 22 -5.50 33.42 -0.72
N THR A 23 -6.10 32.24 -0.91
CA THR A 23 -6.59 31.40 0.20
C THR A 23 -5.46 31.04 1.17
N LEU A 24 -4.30 30.64 0.65
CA LEU A 24 -3.13 30.32 1.49
C LEU A 24 -2.70 31.53 2.33
N LEU A 25 -2.59 32.72 1.73
CA LEU A 25 -2.19 33.95 2.44
C LEU A 25 -3.23 34.43 3.45
N GLU A 26 -4.52 34.22 3.19
CA GLU A 26 -5.58 34.50 4.16
C GLU A 26 -5.48 33.59 5.38
N GLN A 27 -5.20 32.30 5.17
CA GLN A 27 -5.03 31.31 6.24
C GLN A 27 -3.75 31.53 7.06
N THR A 28 -2.71 32.11 6.47
CA THR A 28 -1.42 32.34 7.14
C THR A 28 -1.14 33.80 7.49
N ALA A 29 -2.17 34.65 7.46
CA ALA A 29 -2.05 36.09 7.76
C ALA A 29 -0.97 36.81 6.95
N GLY A 30 -0.74 36.39 5.71
CA GLY A 30 0.25 36.95 4.79
C GLY A 30 1.67 36.42 4.96
N ASP A 31 1.91 35.47 5.87
CA ASP A 31 3.22 34.83 6.05
C ASP A 31 3.49 33.87 4.88
N ILE A 32 4.49 34.21 4.05
CA ILE A 32 4.90 33.46 2.85
C ILE A 32 5.48 32.09 3.23
N PRO A 33 6.51 31.96 4.10
CA PRO A 33 6.99 30.66 4.58
C PRO A 33 5.87 29.75 5.10
N ALA A 34 4.95 30.29 5.92
CA ALA A 34 3.83 29.52 6.44
C ALA A 34 2.87 29.07 5.33
N ALA A 35 2.61 29.92 4.33
CA ALA A 35 1.76 29.59 3.18
C ALA A 35 2.35 28.46 2.32
N ILE A 36 3.67 28.47 2.10
CA ILE A 36 4.38 27.41 1.37
C ILE A 36 4.32 26.09 2.16
N ALA A 37 4.58 26.13 3.47
CA ALA A 37 4.48 24.94 4.31
C ALA A 37 3.06 24.35 4.30
N LEU A 38 2.04 25.21 4.40
CA LEU A 38 0.63 24.80 4.33
C LEU A 38 0.30 24.15 2.97
N TYR A 39 0.75 24.74 1.86
CA TYR A 39 0.54 24.19 0.52
C TYR A 39 1.11 22.77 0.38
N HIS A 40 2.35 22.56 0.83
CA HIS A 40 2.96 21.22 0.78
C HIS A 40 2.27 20.23 1.72
N GLN A 41 1.84 20.68 2.91
CA GLN A 41 1.10 19.85 3.85
C GLN A 41 -0.26 19.40 3.29
N GLU A 42 -1.00 20.30 2.63
CA GLU A 42 -2.24 19.95 1.95
C GLU A 42 -2.01 18.91 0.84
N ASN A 43 -0.96 19.07 0.04
CA ASN A 43 -0.61 18.10 -0.99
C ASN A 43 -0.22 16.73 -0.43
N ILE A 44 0.54 16.69 0.68
CA ILE A 44 0.84 15.42 1.38
C ILE A 44 -0.46 14.78 1.87
N THR A 45 -1.38 15.55 2.46
CA THR A 45 -2.68 15.06 2.89
C THR A 45 -3.51 14.51 1.71
N THR A 46 -3.47 15.16 0.54
CA THR A 46 -4.10 14.63 -0.68
C THR A 46 -3.50 13.29 -1.10
N ILE A 47 -2.17 13.18 -1.13
CA ILE A 47 -1.48 11.92 -1.47
C ILE A 47 -1.88 10.81 -0.50
N MET A 48 -1.85 11.07 0.81
CA MET A 48 -2.25 10.11 1.83
C MET A 48 -3.71 9.68 1.67
N ALA A 49 -4.62 10.62 1.41
CA ALA A 49 -6.04 10.30 1.25
C ALA A 49 -6.31 9.46 -0.01
N GLU A 50 -5.55 9.69 -1.09
CA GLU A 50 -5.72 8.95 -2.34
C GLU A 50 -5.08 7.56 -2.29
N THR A 51 -3.91 7.45 -1.65
CA THR A 51 -3.09 6.23 -1.66
C THR A 51 -3.15 5.40 -0.38
N GLU A 52 -3.77 5.95 0.68
CA GLU A 52 -3.89 5.36 2.01
C GLU A 52 -2.53 5.04 2.66
N CYS A 53 -1.45 5.65 2.17
CA CYS A 53 -0.12 5.49 2.73
C CYS A 53 0.12 6.33 4.01
N GLU A 54 1.17 5.98 4.74
CA GLU A 54 1.61 6.74 5.90
C GLU A 54 2.25 8.08 5.49
N TYR A 55 2.22 9.05 6.41
CA TYR A 55 2.75 10.39 6.17
C TYR A 55 4.19 10.41 5.67
N TRP A 56 5.08 9.60 6.26
CA TRP A 56 6.49 9.58 5.89
C TRP A 56 6.68 9.09 4.44
N GLU A 57 5.84 8.16 3.98
CA GLU A 57 5.89 7.64 2.62
C GLU A 57 5.42 8.72 1.64
N ALA A 58 4.25 9.31 1.90
CA ALA A 58 3.71 10.41 1.13
C ALA A 58 4.73 11.56 1.00
N GLU A 59 5.31 12.00 2.12
CA GLU A 59 6.29 13.08 2.16
C GLU A 59 7.57 12.73 1.38
N SER A 60 8.12 11.54 1.59
CA SER A 60 9.35 11.08 0.94
C SER A 60 9.19 11.01 -0.58
N VAL A 61 8.12 10.36 -1.04
CA VAL A 61 7.83 10.23 -2.48
C VAL A 61 7.49 11.58 -3.11
N TYR A 62 6.70 12.41 -2.43
CA TYR A 62 6.37 13.75 -2.90
C TYR A 62 7.62 14.61 -3.13
N LYS A 63 8.57 14.60 -2.18
CA LYS A 63 9.88 15.26 -2.34
C LYS A 63 10.69 14.66 -3.48
N ARG A 64 10.73 13.32 -3.59
CA ARG A 64 11.45 12.60 -4.67
C ARG A 64 10.98 13.00 -6.06
N PHE A 65 9.69 13.27 -6.23
CA PHE A 65 9.12 13.69 -7.52
C PHE A 65 8.99 15.21 -7.67
N ASN A 66 9.87 15.98 -7.01
CA ASN A 66 9.92 17.43 -7.08
C ASN A 66 8.55 18.08 -6.80
N TYR A 67 7.89 17.62 -5.75
CA TYR A 67 6.60 18.14 -5.30
C TYR A 67 5.46 17.99 -6.32
N ASN A 68 5.51 16.95 -7.16
CA ASN A 68 4.44 16.58 -8.09
C ASN A 68 3.52 15.51 -7.48
N VAL A 69 2.27 15.89 -7.19
CA VAL A 69 1.25 15.01 -6.57
C VAL A 69 0.93 13.80 -7.44
N GLU A 70 0.63 14.01 -8.73
CA GLU A 70 0.24 12.93 -9.64
C GLU A 70 1.33 11.85 -9.79
N LYS A 71 2.59 12.28 -9.96
CA LYS A 71 3.74 11.36 -10.04
C LYS A 71 3.96 10.63 -8.71
N ALA A 72 3.75 11.31 -7.59
CA ALA A 72 3.88 10.69 -6.28
C ALA A 72 2.82 9.60 -6.05
N VAL A 73 1.55 9.90 -6.32
CA VAL A 73 0.44 8.95 -6.26
C VAL A 73 0.69 7.75 -7.17
N LYS A 74 1.03 8.02 -8.44
CA LYS A 74 1.33 6.96 -9.42
C LYS A 74 2.47 6.07 -8.96
N HIS A 75 3.52 6.65 -8.36
CA HIS A 75 4.64 5.88 -7.86
C HIS A 75 4.23 4.98 -6.69
N ILE A 76 3.51 5.52 -5.70
CA ILE A 76 3.07 4.74 -4.53
C ILE A 76 2.26 3.52 -4.97
N PHE A 77 1.27 3.70 -5.85
CA PHE A 77 0.48 2.58 -6.38
C PHE A 77 1.29 1.58 -7.22
N SER A 78 2.35 2.03 -7.91
CA SER A 78 3.24 1.13 -8.64
C SER A 78 4.20 0.34 -7.75
N THR A 79 4.29 0.71 -6.47
CA THR A 79 5.09 -0.01 -5.48
C THR A 79 4.20 -0.90 -4.63
N SER A 80 4.81 -1.81 -3.88
CA SER A 80 4.12 -2.69 -2.95
C SER A 80 4.38 -2.16 -1.54
N LEU A 81 3.42 -2.28 -0.65
CA LEU A 81 3.58 -1.94 0.75
C LEU A 81 4.24 -3.11 1.48
N THR A 82 5.41 -2.90 2.10
CA THR A 82 6.01 -3.95 2.94
C THR A 82 5.26 -4.07 4.27
N ILE A 83 4.77 -5.28 4.56
CA ILE A 83 4.22 -5.65 5.87
C ILE A 83 5.17 -6.69 6.47
N SER A 84 5.76 -6.37 7.63
CA SER A 84 6.75 -7.21 8.32
C SER A 84 6.58 -7.12 9.84
N VAL A 85 7.12 -8.10 10.58
CA VAL A 85 7.04 -8.11 12.05
C VAL A 85 7.91 -7.02 12.67
N GLU A 86 9.07 -6.73 12.08
CA GLU A 86 10.01 -5.74 12.60
C GLU A 86 9.77 -4.31 12.09
N ASP A 87 8.61 -4.03 11.48
CA ASP A 87 8.28 -2.74 10.81
C ASP A 87 9.47 -2.26 9.92
N LYS A 88 10.07 -3.20 9.17
CA LYS A 88 11.11 -2.90 8.19
C LYS A 88 10.49 -1.97 7.16
N ARG A 89 11.01 -0.74 7.08
CA ARG A 89 10.61 0.24 6.06
C ARG A 89 10.96 -0.29 4.67
N ASP A 90 10.16 0.09 3.68
CA ASP A 90 10.44 -0.19 2.28
C ASP A 90 11.86 0.31 1.92
N THR A 91 12.76 -0.63 1.64
CA THR A 91 14.08 -0.35 1.10
C THR A 91 14.07 -0.55 -0.41
N SER A 92 15.02 0.08 -1.12
CA SER A 92 15.08 0.02 -2.58
C SER A 92 15.38 -1.38 -3.14
N GLU A 93 15.85 -2.30 -2.31
CA GLU A 93 16.13 -3.69 -2.69
C GLU A 93 15.07 -4.61 -2.09
N ARG A 94 14.18 -5.15 -2.94
CA ARG A 94 13.26 -6.19 -2.50
C ARG A 94 14.04 -7.48 -2.30
N GLY A 95 14.04 -7.98 -1.07
CA GLY A 95 14.55 -9.31 -0.76
C GLY A 95 13.63 -10.44 -1.26
N MET A 96 13.96 -11.67 -0.87
CA MET A 96 13.09 -12.82 -1.08
C MET A 96 11.82 -12.69 -0.23
N GLY A 97 10.68 -13.08 -0.78
CA GLY A 97 9.39 -12.99 -0.09
C GLY A 97 8.22 -13.19 -1.02
N TYR A 98 7.06 -12.72 -0.59
CA TYR A 98 5.79 -12.95 -1.27
C TYR A 98 5.07 -11.65 -1.57
N LEU A 99 4.59 -11.51 -2.80
CA LEU A 99 3.69 -10.44 -3.20
C LEU A 99 2.26 -10.93 -3.08
N VAL A 100 1.42 -10.14 -2.42
CA VAL A 100 -0.02 -10.41 -2.32
C VAL A 100 -0.80 -9.35 -3.07
N SER A 101 -1.63 -9.78 -4.02
CA SER A 101 -2.40 -8.91 -4.92
C SER A 101 -3.84 -9.40 -5.06
N ALA A 102 -4.74 -8.49 -5.43
CA ALA A 102 -6.10 -8.85 -5.82
C ALA A 102 -6.17 -9.00 -7.34
N LEU A 103 -6.77 -10.09 -7.81
CA LEU A 103 -7.05 -10.36 -9.22
C LEU A 103 -8.55 -10.42 -9.49
N ASP A 104 -8.98 -10.04 -10.69
CA ASP A 104 -10.33 -10.33 -11.20
C ASP A 104 -10.47 -11.80 -11.64
N THR A 105 -11.63 -12.17 -12.18
CA THR A 105 -11.90 -13.53 -12.67
C THR A 105 -11.10 -13.91 -13.92
N ASP A 106 -10.59 -12.90 -14.65
CA ASP A 106 -9.74 -13.06 -15.83
C ASP A 106 -8.24 -13.02 -15.47
N LEU A 107 -7.93 -13.01 -14.16
CA LEU A 107 -6.58 -12.96 -13.58
C LEU A 107 -5.83 -11.64 -13.83
N ASN A 108 -6.54 -10.54 -14.12
CA ASN A 108 -5.93 -9.22 -14.18
C ASN A 108 -5.82 -8.60 -12.78
N ASN A 109 -4.73 -7.88 -12.52
CA ASN A 109 -4.56 -7.17 -11.25
C ASN A 109 -5.59 -6.04 -11.11
N VAL A 110 -6.36 -6.08 -10.02
CA VAL A 110 -7.36 -5.07 -9.64
C VAL A 110 -7.01 -4.34 -8.35
N SER A 111 -5.96 -4.76 -7.66
CA SER A 111 -5.45 -4.04 -6.49
C SER A 111 -4.80 -2.72 -6.90
N LYS A 112 -5.19 -1.63 -6.23
CA LYS A 112 -4.48 -0.34 -6.37
C LYS A 112 -3.01 -0.45 -5.96
N ARG A 113 -2.73 -1.32 -4.99
CA ARG A 113 -1.39 -1.59 -4.44
C ARG A 113 -1.32 -3.03 -3.96
N SER A 114 -0.23 -3.72 -4.29
CA SER A 114 0.09 -5.04 -3.70
C SER A 114 0.78 -4.86 -2.35
N ILE A 115 0.77 -5.89 -1.50
CA ILE A 115 1.67 -5.94 -0.33
C ILE A 115 2.85 -6.87 -0.62
N PHE A 116 3.97 -6.59 0.04
CA PHE A 116 5.13 -7.46 0.07
C PHE A 116 5.34 -7.97 1.50
N ILE A 117 5.57 -9.27 1.65
CA ILE A 117 5.83 -9.91 2.93
C ILE A 117 7.20 -10.59 2.83
N PRO A 118 8.18 -10.23 3.68
CA PRO A 118 9.48 -10.90 3.70
C PRO A 118 9.35 -12.40 3.93
N ILE A 119 10.24 -13.19 3.31
CA ILE A 119 10.21 -14.66 3.42
C ILE A 119 10.23 -15.13 4.88
N GLU A 120 11.03 -14.50 5.73
CA GLU A 120 11.15 -14.87 7.14
C GLU A 120 9.82 -14.75 7.89
N ASP A 121 9.02 -13.72 7.57
CA ASP A 121 7.75 -13.46 8.24
C ASP A 121 6.64 -14.32 7.64
N PHE A 122 6.61 -14.48 6.31
CA PHE A 122 5.60 -15.31 5.66
C PHE A 122 5.77 -16.79 6.03
N ASP A 123 6.98 -17.33 5.92
CA ASP A 123 7.25 -18.74 6.17
C ASP A 123 7.01 -19.10 7.64
N GLN A 124 7.36 -18.20 8.57
CA GLN A 124 7.18 -18.45 9.99
C GLN A 124 5.72 -18.34 10.44
N TYR A 125 4.98 -17.35 9.92
CA TYR A 125 3.68 -16.99 10.50
C TYR A 125 2.48 -17.30 9.62
N LEU A 126 2.63 -17.47 8.30
CA LEU A 126 1.50 -17.60 7.36
C LEU A 126 1.52 -18.91 6.57
N LEU A 127 2.70 -19.42 6.20
CA LEU A 127 2.85 -20.49 5.20
C LEU A 127 2.04 -21.75 5.50
N GLU A 128 1.96 -22.18 6.75
CA GLU A 128 1.22 -23.40 7.11
C GLU A 128 -0.29 -23.26 6.92
N ASP A 129 -0.87 -22.09 7.17
CA ASP A 129 -2.29 -21.84 6.91
C ASP A 129 -2.58 -21.86 5.40
N PHE A 130 -1.70 -21.27 4.58
CA PHE A 130 -1.79 -21.30 3.13
C PHE A 130 -1.57 -22.70 2.53
N LYS A 131 -0.68 -23.52 3.09
CA LYS A 131 -0.52 -24.92 2.67
C LYS A 131 -1.74 -25.77 3.03
N SER A 132 -2.43 -25.47 4.13
CA SER A 132 -3.53 -26.29 4.66
C SER A 132 -4.75 -26.40 3.74
N VAL A 133 -4.86 -25.53 2.74
CA VAL A 133 -5.96 -25.52 1.78
C VAL A 133 -5.68 -26.32 0.51
N PHE A 134 -4.44 -26.79 0.30
CA PHE A 134 -4.08 -27.66 -0.81
C PHE A 134 -4.56 -29.10 -0.58
N PRO A 135 -4.89 -29.87 -1.65
CA PRO A 135 -4.75 -29.53 -3.07
C PRO A 135 -5.78 -28.51 -3.58
N LEU A 136 -5.40 -27.68 -4.54
CA LEU A 136 -6.23 -26.59 -5.08
C LEU A 136 -6.26 -26.59 -6.61
N TYR A 137 -7.42 -26.33 -7.20
CA TYR A 137 -7.50 -25.99 -8.62
C TYR A 137 -6.91 -24.59 -8.85
N GLN A 138 -5.99 -24.48 -9.81
CA GLN A 138 -5.30 -23.24 -10.15
C GLN A 138 -5.69 -22.83 -11.59
N PRO A 139 -6.56 -21.81 -11.77
CA PRO A 139 -7.11 -21.41 -13.06
C PRO A 139 -6.03 -21.03 -14.09
N GLN A 140 -4.91 -20.43 -13.66
CA GLN A 140 -3.82 -20.04 -14.58
C GLN A 140 -3.17 -21.23 -15.32
N TRP A 141 -3.27 -22.44 -14.78
CA TRP A 141 -2.72 -23.66 -15.40
C TRP A 141 -3.79 -24.70 -15.73
N ASN A 142 -5.05 -24.42 -15.40
CA ASN A 142 -6.18 -25.34 -15.55
C ASN A 142 -5.90 -26.75 -15.00
N LYS A 143 -5.30 -26.83 -13.81
CA LYS A 143 -4.99 -28.10 -13.13
C LYS A 143 -5.12 -27.98 -11.62
N ILE A 144 -5.23 -29.13 -10.96
CA ILE A 144 -5.14 -29.23 -9.51
C ILE A 144 -3.66 -29.28 -9.14
N GLU A 145 -3.20 -28.28 -8.38
CA GLU A 145 -1.89 -28.30 -7.75
C GLU A 145 -1.97 -29.00 -6.39
N PRO A 146 -1.06 -29.96 -6.12
CA PRO A 146 -1.05 -30.67 -4.85
C PRO A 146 -0.42 -29.87 -3.71
N HIS A 147 0.38 -28.84 -4.01
CA HIS A 147 1.16 -28.10 -3.00
C HIS A 147 1.26 -26.62 -3.35
N PHE A 148 1.47 -25.81 -2.32
CA PHE A 148 1.84 -24.40 -2.44
C PHE A 148 3.21 -24.28 -3.12
N ASN A 149 3.33 -23.37 -4.10
CA ASN A 149 4.58 -23.14 -4.83
C ASN A 149 5.18 -21.78 -4.48
N CYS A 150 6.35 -21.79 -3.85
CA CYS A 150 6.99 -20.59 -3.35
C CYS A 150 7.82 -19.80 -4.40
N THR A 151 7.78 -20.20 -5.67
CA THR A 151 8.53 -19.56 -6.79
C THR A 151 7.62 -19.03 -7.89
N THR A 152 6.30 -19.06 -7.69
CA THR A 152 5.31 -18.64 -8.67
C THR A 152 4.00 -18.22 -8.00
N SER A 153 2.99 -17.90 -8.81
CA SER A 153 1.66 -17.48 -8.36
C SER A 153 0.90 -18.63 -7.72
N ASN A 154 0.26 -18.39 -6.58
CA ASN A 154 -0.77 -19.25 -6.00
C ASN A 154 -2.03 -18.41 -5.88
N VAL A 155 -3.14 -18.84 -6.49
CA VAL A 155 -4.39 -18.10 -6.38
C VAL A 155 -5.39 -18.78 -5.45
N PHE A 156 -6.09 -17.96 -4.69
CA PHE A 156 -7.06 -18.35 -3.68
C PHE A 156 -8.35 -17.59 -3.92
N ASP A 157 -9.45 -18.31 -4.09
CA ASP A 157 -10.77 -17.68 -4.19
C ASP A 157 -11.18 -17.04 -2.83
N PRO A 158 -12.21 -16.17 -2.81
CA PRO A 158 -12.62 -15.50 -1.58
C PRO A 158 -13.03 -16.45 -0.45
N THR A 159 -13.55 -17.65 -0.77
CA THR A 159 -13.96 -18.64 0.24
C THR A 159 -12.74 -19.25 0.92
N LEU A 160 -11.70 -19.59 0.14
CA LEU A 160 -10.42 -20.07 0.68
C LEU A 160 -9.72 -19.01 1.52
N CYS A 161 -9.74 -17.75 1.08
CA CYS A 161 -9.17 -16.64 1.84
C CYS A 161 -9.87 -16.48 3.20
N GLN A 162 -11.21 -16.54 3.24
CA GLN A 162 -11.97 -16.49 4.49
C GLN A 162 -11.63 -17.65 5.43
N LYS A 163 -11.40 -18.85 4.88
CA LYS A 163 -10.95 -20.01 5.67
C LYS A 163 -9.58 -19.76 6.29
N ILE A 164 -8.61 -19.27 5.51
CA ILE A 164 -7.26 -18.93 5.99
C ILE A 164 -7.31 -17.84 7.06
N ILE A 165 -8.08 -16.76 6.84
CA ILE A 165 -8.29 -15.68 7.82
C ILE A 165 -8.87 -16.24 9.13
N THR A 166 -9.84 -17.14 9.03
CA THR A 166 -10.46 -17.77 10.22
C THR A 166 -9.44 -18.60 11.00
N GLN A 167 -8.58 -19.36 10.31
CA GLN A 167 -7.49 -20.11 10.96
C GLN A 167 -6.50 -19.18 11.65
N LEU A 168 -6.06 -18.11 10.97
CA LEU A 168 -5.15 -17.11 11.53
C LEU A 168 -5.72 -16.44 12.79
N ARG A 169 -7.02 -16.12 12.80
CA ARG A 169 -7.72 -15.55 13.98
C ARG A 169 -7.81 -16.52 15.16
N GLN A 170 -7.78 -17.83 14.92
CA GLN A 170 -7.83 -18.85 15.97
C GLN A 170 -6.44 -19.15 16.56
N ARG A 171 -5.36 -18.78 15.88
CA ARG A 171 -4.00 -18.96 16.38
C ARG A 171 -3.69 -17.98 17.51
N THR A 172 -3.04 -18.48 18.55
CA THR A 172 -2.55 -17.65 19.65
C THR A 172 -1.13 -17.18 19.35
N PHE A 173 -0.93 -15.87 19.22
CA PHE A 173 0.38 -15.25 19.14
C PHE A 173 0.69 -14.58 20.48
N THR A 174 1.88 -14.81 21.05
CA THR A 174 2.28 -14.20 22.33
C THR A 174 2.92 -12.84 22.16
N ASP A 175 3.71 -12.66 21.10
CA ASP A 175 4.39 -11.42 20.76
C ASP A 175 3.41 -10.40 20.15
N ASP A 176 3.41 -9.18 20.67
CA ASP A 176 2.53 -8.11 20.23
C ASP A 176 2.86 -7.59 18.82
N LYS A 177 4.14 -7.58 18.42
CA LYS A 177 4.54 -7.24 17.05
C LYS A 177 3.96 -8.24 16.05
N VAL A 178 4.00 -9.52 16.39
CA VAL A 178 3.44 -10.59 15.54
C VAL A 178 1.92 -10.45 15.44
N LYS A 179 1.22 -10.12 16.55
CA LYS A 179 -0.23 -9.86 16.50
C LYS A 179 -0.56 -8.70 15.56
N ILE A 180 0.18 -7.60 15.64
CA ILE A 180 0.00 -6.42 14.77
C ILE A 180 0.26 -6.80 13.32
N PHE A 181 1.34 -7.53 13.03
CA PHE A 181 1.65 -8.05 11.70
C PHE A 181 0.49 -8.88 11.13
N ILE A 182 0.00 -9.88 11.86
CA ILE A 182 -1.12 -10.72 11.43
C ILE A 182 -2.39 -9.90 11.20
N GLN A 183 -2.68 -8.91 12.07
CA GLN A 183 -3.83 -8.02 11.89
C GLN A 183 -3.71 -7.17 10.63
N LYS A 184 -2.52 -6.62 10.32
CA LYS A 184 -2.27 -5.88 9.07
C LYS A 184 -2.53 -6.75 7.85
N ILE A 185 -2.03 -8.00 7.84
CA ILE A 185 -2.27 -8.95 6.74
C ILE A 185 -3.75 -9.29 6.59
N ILE A 186 -4.44 -9.61 7.69
CA ILE A 186 -5.87 -9.93 7.64
C ILE A 186 -6.68 -8.75 7.10
N ALA A 187 -6.43 -7.54 7.63
CA ALA A 187 -7.13 -6.33 7.19
C ALA A 187 -6.92 -6.07 5.69
N ASP A 188 -5.68 -6.18 5.23
CA ASP A 188 -5.30 -5.97 3.83
C ASP A 188 -5.99 -6.97 2.88
N VAL A 189 -6.09 -8.24 3.29
CA VAL A 189 -6.80 -9.27 2.51
C VAL A 189 -8.30 -9.02 2.56
N GLU A 190 -8.88 -8.77 3.73
CA GLU A 190 -10.33 -8.52 3.90
C GLU A 190 -10.82 -7.32 3.11
N GLU A 191 -10.03 -6.25 2.99
CA GLU A 191 -10.34 -5.08 2.16
C GLU A 191 -10.46 -5.44 0.66
N LYS A 192 -9.64 -6.39 0.19
CA LYS A 192 -9.61 -6.82 -1.21
C LYS A 192 -10.76 -7.77 -1.58
N LEU A 193 -11.20 -8.61 -0.64
CA LEU A 193 -12.19 -9.67 -0.90
C LEU A 193 -13.51 -9.24 -1.59
N PRO A 194 -14.12 -8.08 -1.28
CA PRO A 194 -15.39 -7.68 -1.88
C PRO A 194 -15.31 -7.39 -3.39
N THR A 195 -14.12 -7.15 -3.92
CA THR A 195 -13.91 -6.66 -5.29
C THR A 195 -13.05 -7.59 -6.16
N CYS A 196 -12.46 -8.64 -5.59
CA CYS A 196 -11.58 -9.57 -6.30
C CYS A 196 -12.29 -10.87 -6.69
N GLY A 197 -11.85 -11.47 -7.81
CA GLY A 197 -12.12 -12.87 -8.13
C GLY A 197 -11.17 -13.82 -7.41
N TYR A 198 -9.92 -13.40 -7.18
CA TYR A 198 -8.90 -14.17 -6.46
C TYR A 198 -7.95 -13.26 -5.67
N ILE A 199 -7.37 -13.79 -4.62
CA ILE A 199 -6.13 -13.27 -4.03
C ILE A 199 -4.97 -14.10 -4.58
N GLU A 200 -3.98 -13.43 -5.16
CA GLU A 200 -2.73 -14.03 -5.59
C GLU A 200 -1.68 -13.89 -4.49
N VAL A 201 -0.97 -14.97 -4.20
CA VAL A 201 0.29 -14.98 -3.44
C VAL A 201 1.39 -15.46 -4.38
N TYR A 202 2.19 -14.52 -4.88
CA TYR A 202 3.32 -14.78 -5.77
C TYR A 202 4.63 -14.86 -4.96
N GLY A 203 5.29 -16.02 -5.01
CA GLY A 203 6.59 -16.19 -4.38
C GLY A 203 7.74 -15.74 -5.29
N ASN A 204 8.61 -14.87 -4.77
CA ASN A 204 9.82 -14.37 -5.42
C ASN A 204 11.07 -14.84 -4.63
N ILE A 205 11.31 -16.15 -4.64
CA ILE A 205 12.39 -16.84 -3.92
C ILE A 205 13.40 -17.40 -4.91
#